data_AF-A0A494X909-F1
#
_entry.id   AF-A0A494X909-F1
#
_cell.length_a   1.000
_cell.length_b   1.000
_cell.length_c   1.000
_cell.angle_alpha   90.00
_cell.angle_beta   90.00
_cell.angle_gamma   90.00
#
_symmetry.space_group_name_H-M   'P 1'
#
loop_
_entity.id
_entity.type
_entity.pdbx_description
1 polymer ?
#
loop_
_entity_poly.entity_id
_entity_poly.type
_entity_poly.pdbx_seq_one_letter_code
_entity_poly.pdbx_strand_id
1 'polypeptide(L)'
;MFQFNDFTGLLIAVLAMSMLPFIAMVVTSFAKISVVLSLLRNALGVQQVPPNMVLNGIAILVSIYVMAPVGMEAMANMQNRPMPTETSQVMISAFGAAKEPFRQFLIKHTHDREKRFFLRSASVVWPKQMAAQLKENDLIVLAPAFTLTEMTDAFKIGFLLYIAFIVVDLVIANVLMAMGLNQVQPTNVAIPFKLLLFVVMDGWSTLLHGLVLTYR
;
A
#
# COMPACT_ATOMS: atom_id res chain seq x y z
N MET A 1 -3.84 -1.64 39.61
CA MET A 1 -4.67 -0.43 39.41
C MET A 1 -3.71 0.69 39.05
N PHE A 2 -3.39 0.88 37.76
CA PHE A 2 -2.47 1.94 37.34
C PHE A 2 -3.30 3.21 37.17
N GLN A 3 -3.24 4.12 38.15
CA GLN A 3 -3.67 5.49 37.96
C GLN A 3 -2.64 6.15 37.04
N PHE A 4 -2.91 6.15 35.74
CA PHE A 4 -2.24 7.07 34.84
C PHE A 4 -2.65 8.47 35.29
N ASN A 5 -1.72 9.25 35.86
CA ASN A 5 -1.93 10.71 35.92
C ASN A 5 -2.31 11.17 34.51
N ASP A 6 -3.26 12.08 34.38
CA ASP A 6 -3.75 12.56 33.08
C ASP A 6 -2.62 12.91 32.11
N PHE A 7 -1.50 13.41 32.63
CA PHE A 7 -0.28 13.68 31.86
C PHE A 7 0.34 12.44 31.18
N THR A 8 0.48 11.32 31.89
CA THR A 8 1.05 10.08 31.31
C THR A 8 0.11 9.46 30.29
N GLY A 9 -1.20 9.51 30.52
CA GLY A 9 -2.21 9.07 29.56
C GLY A 9 -2.19 9.90 28.28
N LEU A 10 -2.11 11.23 28.41
CA LEU A 10 -1.97 12.16 27.29
C LEU A 10 -0.67 11.94 26.50
N LEU A 11 0.46 11.72 27.18
CA LEU A 11 1.73 11.42 26.53
C LEU A 11 1.65 10.16 25.66
N ILE A 12 1.05 9.09 26.20
CA ILE A 12 0.84 7.84 25.47
C ILE A 12 -0.11 8.04 24.28
N ALA A 13 -1.18 8.83 24.46
CA ALA A 13 -2.13 9.13 23.39
C ALA A 13 -1.46 9.90 22.23
N VAL A 14 -0.62 10.89 22.53
CA VAL A 14 0.14 11.65 21.53
C VAL A 14 1.13 10.77 20.79
N LEU A 15 1.86 9.89 21.50
CA LEU A 15 2.76 8.91 20.88
C LEU A 15 2.01 7.92 19.98
N ALA A 16 0.84 7.46 20.41
CA ALA A 16 0.01 6.56 19.58
C ALA A 16 -0.50 7.28 18.32
N MET A 17 -0.96 8.53 18.43
CA MET A 17 -1.41 9.33 17.30
C MET A 17 -0.29 9.65 16.30
N SER A 18 0.95 9.86 16.77
CA SER A 18 2.08 10.14 15.89
C SER A 18 2.52 8.92 15.07
N MET A 19 2.33 7.71 15.60
CA MET A 19 2.61 6.45 14.87
C MET A 19 1.49 6.04 13.91
N LEU A 20 0.26 6.48 14.16
CA LEU A 20 -0.93 6.14 13.36
C LEU A 20 -0.75 6.35 11.84
N PRO A 21 -0.24 7.50 11.33
CA PRO A 21 -0.06 7.68 9.88
C PRO A 21 0.93 6.68 9.27
N PHE A 22 1.97 6.29 10.01
CA PHE A 22 2.94 5.30 9.52
C PHE A 22 2.32 3.91 9.42
N ILE A 23 1.58 3.50 10.46
CA ILE A 23 0.85 2.23 10.46
C ILE A 23 -0.20 2.23 9.35
N ALA A 24 -0.93 3.34 9.16
CA ALA A 24 -1.89 3.47 8.09
C ALA A 24 -1.24 3.34 6.71
N MET A 25 -0.06 3.91 6.48
CA MET A 25 0.65 3.76 5.20
C MET A 25 1.04 2.30 4.91
N VAL A 26 1.38 1.51 5.94
CA VAL A 26 1.85 0.12 5.78
C VAL A 26 0.69 -0.88 5.70
N VAL A 27 -0.37 -0.65 6.48
CA VAL A 27 -1.48 -1.60 6.68
C VAL A 27 -2.71 -1.24 5.84
N THR A 28 -2.56 -0.36 4.84
CA THR A 28 -3.61 -0.01 3.88
C THR A 28 -3.12 -0.16 2.44
N SER A 29 -3.97 0.20 1.48
CA SER A 29 -3.64 0.20 0.06
C SER A 29 -2.50 1.13 -0.37
N PHE A 30 -2.07 2.04 0.50
CA PHE A 30 -1.04 3.04 0.17
C PHE A 30 0.27 2.40 -0.31
N ALA A 31 0.72 1.32 0.33
CA ALA A 31 1.99 0.67 0.01
C ALA A 31 2.02 0.17 -1.45
N LYS A 32 1.00 -0.57 -1.90
CA LYS A 32 0.92 -1.07 -3.29
C LYS A 32 0.85 0.08 -4.29
N ILE A 33 -0.01 1.06 -4.04
CA ILE A 33 -0.21 2.19 -4.96
C ILE A 33 1.09 3.00 -5.10
N SER A 34 1.73 3.38 -3.99
CA SER A 34 2.96 4.19 -4.02
C SER A 34 4.11 3.48 -4.75
N VAL A 35 4.27 2.17 -4.55
CA VAL A 35 5.28 1.37 -5.23
C VAL A 35 4.99 1.27 -6.72
N VAL A 36 3.75 0.96 -7.13
CA VAL A 36 3.38 0.88 -8.55
C VAL A 36 3.59 2.21 -9.27
N LEU A 37 3.18 3.33 -8.66
CA LEU A 37 3.41 4.66 -9.23
C LEU A 37 4.90 4.99 -9.39
N SER A 38 5.72 4.57 -8.42
CA SER A 38 7.17 4.74 -8.47
C SER A 38 7.81 3.89 -9.58
N LEU A 39 7.37 2.63 -9.72
CA LEU A 39 7.81 1.74 -10.79
C LEU A 39 7.39 2.25 -12.17
N LEU A 40 6.18 2.79 -12.32
CA LEU A 40 5.74 3.45 -13.55
C LEU A 40 6.67 4.59 -13.95
N ARG A 41 6.98 5.51 -13.01
CA ARG A 41 7.88 6.63 -13.29
C ARG A 41 9.25 6.14 -13.78
N ASN A 42 9.80 5.13 -13.12
CA ASN A 42 11.09 4.55 -13.50
C ASN A 42 11.02 3.87 -14.87
N ALA A 43 9.91 3.20 -15.21
CA ALA A 43 9.72 2.55 -16.50
C ALA A 43 9.60 3.55 -17.66
N LEU A 44 8.95 4.70 -17.42
CA LEU A 44 8.89 5.82 -18.37
C LEU A 44 10.26 6.46 -18.63
N GLY A 45 11.21 6.32 -17.71
CA GLY A 45 12.58 6.85 -17.84
C GLY A 45 12.69 8.36 -17.62
N VAL A 46 11.62 9.02 -17.17
CA VAL A 46 11.62 10.45 -16.85
C VAL A 46 12.27 10.70 -15.48
N GLN A 47 13.26 11.60 -15.46
CA GLN A 47 13.89 12.01 -14.22
C GLN A 47 13.03 13.06 -13.51
N GLN A 48 12.75 12.83 -12.23
CA GLN A 48 12.11 13.77 -11.30
C GLN A 48 10.67 14.23 -11.62
N VAL A 49 10.10 13.86 -12.76
CA VAL A 49 8.72 14.17 -13.14
C VAL A 49 7.90 12.87 -13.27
N PRO A 50 6.75 12.72 -12.59
CA PRO A 50 6.25 13.58 -11.52
C PRO A 50 7.11 13.50 -10.23
N PRO A 51 7.16 14.58 -9.43
CA PRO A 51 7.88 14.57 -8.15
C PRO A 51 7.32 13.51 -7.19
N ASN A 52 8.16 12.96 -6.30
CA ASN A 52 7.73 11.99 -5.28
C ASN A 52 6.56 12.52 -4.43
N MET A 53 6.55 13.82 -4.14
CA MET A 53 5.48 14.46 -3.36
C MET A 53 4.12 14.34 -4.06
N VAL A 54 4.09 14.49 -5.38
CA VAL A 54 2.86 14.34 -6.18
C VAL A 54 2.42 12.88 -6.21
N LEU A 55 3.34 11.94 -6.45
CA LEU A 55 3.04 10.51 -6.46
C LEU A 55 2.50 10.03 -5.10
N ASN A 56 3.12 10.48 -4.01
CA ASN A 56 2.65 10.17 -2.65
C ASN A 56 1.28 10.80 -2.37
N GLY A 57 1.04 12.04 -2.83
CA GLY A 57 -0.26 12.68 -2.71
C GLY A 57 -1.37 11.90 -3.43
N ILE A 58 -1.11 11.46 -4.66
CA ILE A 58 -2.03 10.59 -5.41
C ILE A 58 -2.25 9.28 -4.66
N ALA A 59 -1.19 8.64 -4.17
CA ALA A 59 -1.30 7.39 -3.42
C ALA A 59 -2.14 7.53 -2.16
N ILE A 60 -2.02 8.64 -1.43
CA ILE A 60 -2.85 8.94 -0.25
C ILE A 60 -4.32 9.10 -0.66
N LEU A 61 -4.61 9.93 -1.66
CA LEU A 61 -5.99 10.18 -2.10
C LEU A 61 -6.69 8.91 -2.58
N VAL A 62 -5.99 8.11 -3.38
CA VAL A 62 -6.52 6.82 -3.87
C VAL A 62 -6.67 5.83 -2.73
N SER A 63 -5.73 5.81 -1.76
CA SER A 63 -5.86 4.94 -0.58
C SER A 63 -7.06 5.33 0.27
N ILE A 64 -7.31 6.63 0.49
CA ILE A 64 -8.51 7.12 1.19
C ILE A 64 -9.78 6.67 0.45
N TYR A 65 -9.77 6.78 -0.88
CA TYR A 65 -10.91 6.33 -1.71
C TYR A 65 -11.17 4.82 -1.57
N VAL A 66 -10.13 4.00 -1.65
CA VAL A 66 -10.22 2.53 -1.48
C VAL A 66 -10.67 2.15 -0.06
N MET A 67 -10.16 2.84 0.95
CA MET A 67 -10.44 2.57 2.36
C MET A 67 -11.76 3.20 2.86
N ALA A 68 -12.45 4.00 2.04
CA ALA A 68 -13.66 4.71 2.46
C ALA A 68 -14.75 3.77 3.03
N PRO A 69 -15.06 2.59 2.44
CA PRO A 69 -16.05 1.67 3.00
C PRO A 69 -15.68 1.16 4.40
N VAL A 70 -14.39 0.84 4.63
CA VAL A 70 -13.88 0.40 5.93
C VAL A 70 -14.04 1.49 6.99
N GLY A 71 -13.77 2.74 6.62
CA GLY A 71 -13.99 3.90 7.48
C GLY A 71 -15.47 4.13 7.80
N MET A 72 -16.36 3.98 6.83
CA MET A 72 -17.82 4.11 7.03
C MET A 72 -18.35 3.03 7.96
N GLU A 73 -17.92 1.76 7.79
CA GLU A 73 -18.28 0.66 8.69
C GLU A 73 -17.76 0.89 10.12
N ALA A 74 -16.52 1.36 10.26
CA ALA A 74 -15.95 1.70 11.56
C ALA A 74 -16.75 2.81 12.26
N MET A 75 -17.18 3.82 11.51
CA MET A 75 -18.00 4.92 12.04
C MET A 75 -19.39 4.44 12.46
N ALA A 76 -20.04 3.57 11.66
CA ALA A 76 -21.31 2.96 12.02
C ALA A 76 -21.21 2.10 13.30
N ASN A 77 -20.14 1.31 13.42
CA ASN A 77 -19.86 0.52 14.63
C ASN A 77 -19.64 1.39 15.87
N MET A 78 -19.09 2.60 15.70
CA MET A 78 -18.87 3.55 16.79
C MET A 78 -20.17 4.21 17.26
N GLN A 79 -21.08 4.57 16.33
CA GLN A 79 -22.39 5.15 16.68
C GLN A 79 -23.27 4.20 17.51
N ASN A 80 -23.11 2.89 17.30
CA ASN A 80 -23.84 1.86 18.05
C ASN A 80 -23.26 1.58 19.45
N ARG A 81 -22.15 2.24 19.83
CA ARG A 81 -21.51 2.07 21.14
C ARG A 81 -21.79 3.29 22.04
N PRO A 82 -21.90 3.10 23.37
CA PRO A 82 -21.99 4.21 24.30
C PRO A 82 -20.75 5.10 24.15
N MET A 83 -20.95 6.40 23.88
CA MET A 83 -19.86 7.38 23.85
C MET A 83 -19.34 7.62 25.28
N PRO A 84 -18.10 7.21 25.60
CA PRO A 84 -17.56 7.46 26.92
C PRO A 84 -17.29 8.95 27.14
N THR A 85 -17.45 9.42 28.38
CA THR A 85 -17.18 10.81 28.75
C THR A 85 -15.68 11.12 28.86
N GLU A 86 -14.84 10.09 29.09
CA GLU A 86 -13.39 10.22 29.19
C GLU A 86 -12.69 9.99 27.84
N THR A 87 -11.79 10.90 27.47
CA THR A 87 -11.00 10.85 26.23
C THR A 87 -10.23 9.53 26.05
N SER A 88 -9.70 8.96 27.13
CA SER A 88 -8.99 7.67 27.12
C SER A 88 -9.90 6.50 26.72
N GLN A 89 -11.15 6.53 27.19
CA GLN A 89 -12.13 5.49 26.90
C GLN A 89 -12.71 5.65 25.48
N VAL A 90 -12.85 6.89 25.00
CA VAL A 90 -13.22 7.18 23.60
C VAL A 90 -12.23 6.53 22.64
N MET A 91 -10.93 6.67 22.88
CA MET A 91 -9.90 6.09 21.99
C MET A 91 -9.95 4.55 21.95
N ILE A 92 -10.15 3.91 23.11
CA ILE A 92 -10.29 2.44 23.20
C ILE A 92 -11.55 1.98 22.46
N SER A 93 -12.66 2.70 22.62
CA SER A 93 -13.92 2.38 21.94
C SER A 93 -13.82 2.52 20.43
N ALA A 94 -13.14 3.57 19.94
CA ALA A 94 -12.88 3.83 18.53
C ALA A 94 -11.98 2.75 17.91
N PHE A 95 -10.89 2.38 18.59
CA PHE A 95 -10.04 1.28 18.14
C PHE A 95 -10.81 -0.04 18.06
N GLY A 96 -11.64 -0.33 19.07
CA GLY A 96 -12.49 -1.51 19.06
C GLY A 96 -13.59 -1.51 17.99
N ALA A 97 -14.02 -0.34 17.51
CA ALA A 97 -15.01 -0.21 16.43
C ALA A 97 -14.36 -0.36 15.04
N ALA A 98 -13.14 0.16 14.88
CA ALA A 98 -12.36 0.06 13.65
C ALA A 98 -11.71 -1.33 13.47
N LYS A 99 -11.41 -2.04 14.55
CA LYS A 99 -10.68 -3.31 14.53
C LYS A 99 -11.27 -4.33 13.55
N GLU A 100 -12.58 -4.59 13.61
CA GLU A 100 -13.18 -5.66 12.81
C GLU A 100 -13.33 -5.32 11.32
N PRO A 101 -13.79 -4.12 10.91
CA PRO A 101 -13.76 -3.71 9.51
C PRO A 101 -12.35 -3.79 8.91
N PHE A 102 -11.33 -3.29 9.63
CA PHE A 102 -9.94 -3.40 9.19
C PHE A 102 -9.46 -4.84 9.10
N ARG A 103 -9.80 -5.69 10.07
CA ARG A 103 -9.44 -7.11 10.02
C ARG A 103 -10.07 -7.79 8.81
N GLN A 104 -11.33 -7.50 8.50
CA GLN A 104 -12.01 -8.07 7.34
C GLN A 104 -11.36 -7.63 6.02
N PHE A 105 -11.01 -6.34 5.91
CA PHE A 105 -10.24 -5.83 4.77
C PHE A 105 -8.92 -6.59 4.59
N LEU A 106 -8.14 -6.75 5.67
CA LEU A 106 -6.88 -7.51 5.60
C LEU A 106 -7.10 -8.97 5.22
N ILE A 107 -8.11 -9.65 5.78
CA ILE A 107 -8.42 -11.05 5.44
C ILE A 107 -8.71 -11.19 3.95
N LYS A 108 -9.51 -10.27 3.40
CA LYS A 108 -9.97 -10.28 2.00
C LYS A 108 -8.83 -10.06 1.01
N HIS A 109 -7.89 -9.18 1.32
CA HIS A 109 -6.81 -8.77 0.41
C HIS A 109 -5.44 -9.39 0.74
N THR A 110 -5.39 -10.38 1.63
CA THR A 110 -4.17 -11.13 1.93
C THR A 110 -4.25 -12.52 1.35
N HIS A 111 -3.23 -12.91 0.58
CA HIS A 111 -3.12 -14.27 0.07
C HIS A 111 -2.91 -15.30 1.19
N ASP A 112 -3.56 -16.46 1.08
CA ASP A 112 -3.48 -17.51 2.11
C ASP A 112 -2.10 -18.18 2.19
N ARG A 113 -1.29 -18.08 1.14
CA ARG A 113 0.10 -18.56 1.18
C ARG A 113 0.93 -17.75 2.19
N GLU A 114 0.70 -16.44 2.26
CA GLU A 114 1.43 -15.45 3.03
C GLU A 114 0.99 -15.52 4.50
N LYS A 115 -0.31 -15.70 4.76
CA LYS A 115 -0.83 -16.01 6.11
C LYS A 115 -0.16 -17.26 6.67
N ARG A 116 -0.16 -18.35 5.90
CA ARG A 116 0.47 -19.63 6.27
C ARG A 116 1.99 -19.52 6.42
N PHE A 117 2.65 -18.69 5.62
CA PHE A 117 4.07 -18.41 5.77
C PHE A 117 4.37 -17.81 7.15
N PHE A 118 3.64 -16.76 7.56
CA PHE A 118 3.87 -16.14 8.86
C PHE A 118 3.47 -17.02 10.04
N LEU A 119 2.42 -17.86 9.92
CA LEU A 119 2.13 -18.87 10.94
C LEU A 119 3.24 -19.90 11.11
N ARG A 120 3.78 -20.44 10.00
CA ARG A 120 4.92 -21.36 10.07
C ARG A 120 6.14 -20.67 10.68
N SER A 121 6.43 -19.43 10.27
CA SER A 121 7.53 -18.67 10.85
C SER A 121 7.36 -18.45 12.35
N ALA A 122 6.15 -18.13 12.82
CA ALA A 122 5.85 -18.02 14.25
C ALA A 122 6.08 -19.35 14.99
N SER A 123 5.71 -20.49 14.39
CA SER A 123 5.96 -21.82 15.00
C SER A 123 7.44 -22.18 15.17
N VAL A 124 8.34 -21.52 14.41
CA VAL A 124 9.78 -21.71 14.48
C VAL A 124 10.44 -20.72 15.44
N VAL A 125 10.01 -19.45 15.42
CA VAL A 125 10.69 -18.35 16.11
C VAL A 125 10.11 -18.07 17.50
N TRP A 126 8.82 -18.35 17.72
CA TRP A 126 8.13 -17.99 18.97
C TRP A 126 8.10 -19.17 19.96
N PRO A 127 7.89 -18.90 21.27
CA PRO A 127 7.64 -19.95 22.24
C PRO A 127 6.48 -20.85 21.82
N LYS A 128 6.65 -22.18 21.91
CA LYS A 128 5.69 -23.18 21.39
C LYS A 128 4.24 -22.96 21.88
N GLN A 129 4.08 -22.56 23.15
CA GLN A 129 2.77 -22.29 23.75
C GLN A 129 2.07 -21.09 23.12
N MET A 130 2.80 -20.04 22.78
CA MET A 130 2.25 -18.86 22.11
C MET A 130 1.93 -19.19 20.66
N ALA A 131 2.86 -19.83 19.94
CA ALA A 131 2.67 -20.18 18.54
C ALA A 131 1.46 -21.09 18.29
N ALA A 132 1.15 -22.02 19.19
CA ALA A 132 0.00 -22.91 19.08
C ALA A 132 -1.36 -22.20 19.19
N GLN A 133 -1.39 -20.98 19.76
CA GLN A 133 -2.62 -20.21 19.92
C GLN A 133 -2.86 -19.22 18.77
N LEU A 134 -1.85 -18.97 17.92
CA LEU A 134 -1.99 -18.06 16.79
C LEU A 134 -2.93 -18.62 15.72
N LYS A 135 -3.78 -17.73 15.22
CA LYS A 135 -4.68 -17.98 14.10
C LYS A 135 -4.29 -17.14 12.90
N GLU A 136 -4.64 -17.60 11.71
CA GLU A 136 -4.40 -16.87 10.45
C GLU A 136 -5.05 -15.48 10.43
N ASN A 137 -6.14 -15.31 11.19
CA ASN A 137 -6.92 -14.08 11.25
C ASN A 137 -6.46 -13.12 12.35
N ASP A 138 -5.40 -13.45 13.10
CA ASP A 138 -4.87 -12.54 14.11
C ASP A 138 -4.11 -11.39 13.43
N LEU A 139 -4.34 -10.16 13.88
CA LEU A 139 -3.75 -8.96 13.27
C LEU A 139 -2.22 -9.00 13.21
N ILE A 140 -1.57 -9.68 14.16
CA ILE A 140 -0.12 -9.84 14.20
C ILE A 140 0.42 -10.74 13.07
N VAL A 141 -0.44 -11.59 12.50
CA VAL A 141 -0.15 -12.40 11.31
C VAL A 141 -0.62 -11.69 10.05
N LEU A 142 -1.84 -11.16 10.08
CA LEU A 142 -2.46 -10.50 8.94
C LEU A 142 -1.69 -9.27 8.48
N ALA A 143 -1.27 -8.38 9.39
CA ALA A 143 -0.59 -7.14 9.00
C ALA A 143 0.70 -7.37 8.19
N PRO A 144 1.66 -8.22 8.63
CA PRO A 144 2.84 -8.51 7.83
C PRO A 144 2.54 -9.37 6.59
N ALA A 145 1.57 -10.29 6.65
CA ALA A 145 1.15 -11.09 5.50
C ALA A 145 0.52 -10.24 4.38
N PHE A 146 -0.33 -9.28 4.77
CA PHE A 146 -0.95 -8.30 3.88
C PHE A 146 0.12 -7.43 3.23
N THR A 147 1.03 -6.87 4.01
CA THR A 147 2.11 -6.02 3.49
C THR A 147 2.95 -6.76 2.45
N LEU A 148 3.27 -8.04 2.72
CA LEU A 148 4.00 -8.89 1.78
C LEU A 148 3.20 -9.19 0.50
N THR A 149 1.89 -9.43 0.64
CA THR A 149 0.95 -9.61 -0.48
C THR A 149 0.95 -8.37 -1.38
N GLU A 150 0.69 -7.21 -0.80
CA GLU A 150 0.59 -5.93 -1.50
C GLU A 150 1.90 -5.57 -2.20
N MET A 151 3.04 -5.82 -1.56
CA MET A 151 4.35 -5.61 -2.17
C MET A 151 4.58 -6.54 -3.36
N THR A 152 4.26 -7.82 -3.20
CA THR A 152 4.40 -8.83 -4.27
C THR A 152 3.56 -8.44 -5.48
N ASP A 153 2.31 -8.03 -5.26
CA ASP A 153 1.42 -7.60 -6.34
C ASP A 153 1.86 -6.28 -6.97
N ALA A 154 2.35 -5.33 -6.18
CA ALA A 154 2.93 -4.09 -6.70
C ALA A 154 4.08 -4.36 -7.68
N PHE A 155 4.99 -5.28 -7.34
CA PHE A 155 6.09 -5.67 -8.22
C PHE A 155 5.60 -6.41 -9.47
N LYS A 156 4.58 -7.27 -9.38
CA LYS A 156 3.99 -7.91 -10.58
C LYS A 156 3.40 -6.86 -11.53
N ILE A 157 2.63 -5.91 -11.01
CA ILE A 157 2.04 -4.82 -11.80
C ILE A 157 3.15 -3.97 -12.42
N GLY A 158 4.14 -3.56 -11.63
CA GLY A 158 5.29 -2.80 -12.11
C GLY A 158 6.06 -3.53 -13.20
N PHE A 159 6.27 -4.84 -13.06
CA PHE A 159 6.92 -5.66 -14.09
C PHE A 159 6.14 -5.65 -15.41
N LEU A 160 4.81 -5.78 -15.37
CA LEU A 160 3.97 -5.69 -16.58
C LEU A 160 4.07 -4.31 -17.24
N LEU A 161 4.09 -3.23 -16.45
CA LEU A 161 4.31 -1.87 -16.96
C LEU A 161 5.70 -1.73 -17.62
N TYR A 162 6.72 -2.31 -17.00
CA TYR A 162 8.09 -2.31 -17.54
C TYR A 162 8.15 -3.00 -18.91
N ILE A 163 7.50 -4.16 -19.07
CA ILE A 163 7.46 -4.87 -20.36
C ILE A 163 6.92 -3.98 -21.47
N ALA A 164 5.83 -3.24 -21.21
CA ALA A 164 5.22 -2.37 -22.21
C ALA A 164 6.19 -1.32 -22.76
N PHE A 165 7.06 -0.76 -21.90
CA PHE A 165 8.01 0.29 -22.30
C PHE A 165 9.37 -0.26 -22.78
N ILE A 166 9.79 -1.45 -22.32
CA ILE A 166 11.02 -2.10 -22.79
C ILE A 166 10.96 -2.37 -24.29
N VAL A 167 9.78 -2.71 -24.82
CA VAL A 167 9.61 -2.91 -26.27
C VAL A 167 9.95 -1.64 -27.05
N VAL A 168 9.54 -0.47 -26.54
CA VAL A 168 9.86 0.83 -27.15
C VAL A 168 11.38 1.08 -27.13
N ASP A 169 12.05 0.79 -26.01
CA ASP A 169 13.50 0.93 -25.90
C ASP A 169 14.25 0.05 -26.91
N LEU A 170 13.85 -1.23 -27.01
CA LEU A 170 14.48 -2.19 -27.91
C LEU A 170 14.30 -1.81 -29.39
N VAL A 171 13.11 -1.36 -29.77
CA VAL A 171 12.83 -0.91 -31.14
C VAL A 171 13.69 0.31 -31.47
N ILE A 172 13.72 1.32 -30.60
CA ILE A 172 14.46 2.57 -30.86
C ILE A 172 15.96 2.33 -30.87
N ALA A 173 16.48 1.51 -29.97
CA ALA A 173 17.89 1.12 -29.97
C ALA A 173 18.28 0.46 -31.29
N ASN A 174 17.48 -0.49 -31.79
CA ASN A 174 17.76 -1.18 -33.04
C ASN A 174 17.72 -0.24 -34.26
N VAL A 175 16.77 0.71 -34.29
CA VAL A 175 16.68 1.72 -35.37
C VAL A 175 17.89 2.64 -35.36
N LEU A 176 18.31 3.15 -34.20
CA LEU A 176 19.47 4.03 -34.09
C LEU A 176 20.77 3.31 -34.50
N MET A 177 20.93 2.06 -34.08
CA MET A 177 22.08 1.23 -34.47
C MET A 177 22.09 0.98 -35.99
N ALA A 178 20.94 0.71 -36.60
CA ALA A 178 20.83 0.53 -38.05
C ALA A 178 21.18 1.80 -38.84
N MET A 179 20.93 2.98 -38.27
CA MET A 179 21.32 4.28 -38.85
C MET A 179 22.79 4.65 -38.61
N GLY A 180 23.55 3.83 -37.86
CA GLY A 180 24.92 4.10 -37.49
C GLY A 180 25.10 5.16 -36.39
N LEU A 181 24.01 5.53 -35.68
CA LEU A 181 24.01 6.56 -34.65
C LEU A 181 24.47 6.02 -33.28
N ASN A 182 25.67 5.46 -33.23
CA ASN A 182 26.21 4.78 -32.04
C ASN A 182 26.48 5.73 -30.86
N GLN A 183 26.57 7.03 -31.09
CA GLN A 183 26.86 8.04 -30.06
C GLN A 183 25.59 8.56 -29.35
N VAL A 184 24.41 8.30 -29.91
CA VAL A 184 23.13 8.73 -29.32
C VAL A 184 22.66 7.68 -28.33
N GLN A 185 22.44 8.09 -27.08
CA GLN A 185 21.85 7.20 -26.07
C GLN A 185 20.39 6.88 -26.44
N PRO A 186 20.04 5.61 -26.71
CA PRO A 186 18.68 5.25 -27.16
C PRO A 186 17.58 5.68 -26.20
N THR A 187 17.86 5.68 -24.89
CA THR A 187 16.91 6.09 -23.84
C THR A 187 16.43 7.53 -24.02
N ASN A 188 17.30 8.47 -24.40
CA ASN A 188 16.92 9.87 -24.57
C ASN A 188 15.95 10.04 -25.73
N VAL A 189 16.10 9.21 -26.77
CA VAL A 189 15.18 9.17 -27.91
C VAL A 189 13.89 8.43 -27.54
N ALA A 190 13.95 7.42 -26.68
CA ALA A 190 12.79 6.61 -26.30
C ALA A 190 11.80 7.31 -25.37
N ILE A 191 12.27 8.18 -24.47
CA ILE A 191 11.42 8.86 -23.48
C ILE A 191 10.21 9.57 -24.13
N PRO A 192 10.37 10.44 -25.16
CA PRO A 192 9.23 11.07 -25.82
C PRO A 192 8.19 10.08 -26.38
N PHE A 193 8.63 8.97 -26.97
CA PHE A 193 7.73 7.95 -27.51
C PHE A 193 6.99 7.19 -26.41
N LYS A 194 7.67 6.86 -25.31
CA LYS A 194 7.03 6.24 -24.14
C LYS A 194 5.98 7.14 -23.53
N LEU A 195 6.28 8.44 -23.38
CA LEU A 195 5.33 9.42 -22.89
C LEU A 195 4.13 9.56 -23.82
N LEU A 196 4.36 9.63 -25.13
CA LEU A 196 3.30 9.68 -26.13
C LEU A 196 2.40 8.43 -26.03
N LEU A 197 2.99 7.24 -26.00
CA LEU A 197 2.27 5.98 -25.85
C LEU A 197 1.42 5.99 -24.56
N PHE A 198 2.00 6.41 -23.45
CA PHE A 198 1.32 6.45 -22.17
C PHE A 198 0.14 7.44 -22.16
N VAL A 199 0.29 8.61 -22.79
CA VAL A 199 -0.79 9.61 -22.91
C VAL A 199 -1.88 9.12 -23.85
N VAL A 200 -1.53 8.55 -25.00
CA VAL A 200 -2.50 8.01 -25.99
C VAL A 200 -3.34 6.87 -25.41
N MET A 201 -2.79 6.12 -24.45
CA MET A 201 -3.49 5.05 -23.75
C MET A 201 -4.26 5.51 -22.50
N ASP A 202 -4.40 6.81 -22.25
CA ASP A 202 -4.96 7.37 -21.02
C ASP A 202 -4.33 6.75 -19.76
N GLY A 203 -3.02 6.54 -19.79
CA GLY A 203 -2.31 5.63 -18.88
C GLY A 203 -2.50 5.94 -17.40
N TRP A 204 -2.66 7.21 -17.02
CA TRP A 204 -2.99 7.61 -15.64
C TRP A 204 -4.36 7.09 -15.19
N SER A 205 -5.40 7.34 -15.99
CA SER A 205 -6.77 6.90 -15.68
C SER A 205 -6.84 5.38 -15.64
N THR A 206 -6.29 4.72 -16.67
CA THR A 206 -6.27 3.26 -16.79
C THR A 206 -5.54 2.60 -15.62
N LEU A 207 -4.38 3.13 -15.22
CA LEU A 207 -3.62 2.58 -14.10
C LEU A 207 -4.34 2.77 -12.77
N LEU A 208 -4.83 3.99 -12.48
CA LEU A 208 -5.51 4.26 -11.23
C LEU A 208 -6.80 3.46 -11.10
N HIS A 209 -7.57 3.34 -12.17
CA HIS A 209 -8.75 2.50 -12.21
C HIS A 209 -8.39 1.02 -11.99
N GLY A 210 -7.37 0.50 -12.67
CA GLY A 210 -6.89 -0.87 -12.47
C GLY A 210 -6.45 -1.14 -11.04
N LEU A 211 -5.74 -0.21 -10.41
CA LEU A 211 -5.33 -0.30 -9.00
C LEU A 211 -6.54 -0.35 -8.06
N VAL A 212 -7.53 0.51 -8.26
CA VAL A 212 -8.76 0.49 -7.45
C VAL A 212 -9.50 -0.83 -7.60
N LEU A 213 -9.60 -1.37 -8.83
CA LEU A 213 -10.25 -2.65 -9.08
C LEU A 213 -9.56 -3.84 -8.40
N THR A 214 -8.27 -3.74 -8.06
CA THR A 214 -7.57 -4.79 -7.30
C THR A 214 -8.06 -4.93 -5.87
N TYR A 215 -8.81 -3.95 -5.34
CA TYR A 215 -9.42 -3.99 -4.01
C TYR A 215 -10.92 -4.26 -4.02
N ARG A 216 -11.44 -4.76 -5.14
CA ARG A 216 -12.82 -5.21 -5.22
C ARG A 216 -13.13 -6.37 -4.29
#